data_AF-A0A0B7NF81-F1
#
_entry.id   AF-A0A0B7NF81-F1
#
_cell.length_a   1.000
_cell.length_b   1.000
_cell.length_c   1.000
_cell.angle_alpha   90.00
_cell.angle_beta   90.00
_cell.angle_gamma   90.00
#
_symmetry.space_group_name_H-M   'P 1'
#
loop_
_entity.id
_entity.type
_entity.pdbx_description
1 polymer ?
#
loop_
_entity_poly.entity_id
_entity_poly.type
_entity_poly.pdbx_seq_one_letter_code
_entity_poly.pdbx_strand_id
1 'polypeptide(L)'
;MSMQFLYEDGQGHVVDEHGVEPMDLVVDEELFAIETISSRTQFLMNKPPERYSNPVMHPVSDDKNNDVDMELFNKRRKCSSASAAARQLGIHIRAAQRWVKRYYEDPESIFEKKKKLGRRRILGEEHKQFILRCIDENPSAVLTEVYSLQLHDNSV
;
A
#
# COMPACT_ATOMS: atom_id res chain seq x y z
N MET A 1 -22.94 -17.16 5.58
CA MET A 1 -21.64 -17.35 6.25
C MET A 1 -21.42 -16.15 7.16
N SER A 2 -21.41 -16.36 8.47
CA SER A 2 -20.98 -15.34 9.43
C SER A 2 -19.47 -15.24 9.38
N MET A 3 -18.94 -14.01 9.29
CA MET A 3 -17.49 -13.78 9.40
C MET A 3 -17.15 -13.60 10.87
N GLN A 4 -16.25 -14.41 11.40
CA GLN A 4 -15.65 -14.24 12.74
C GLN A 4 -14.27 -13.61 12.59
N PHE A 5 -13.97 -12.64 13.45
CA PHE A 5 -12.67 -12.00 13.54
C PHE A 5 -11.91 -12.57 14.74
N LEU A 6 -10.66 -12.95 14.52
CA LEU A 6 -9.76 -13.42 15.56
C LEU A 6 -8.67 -12.38 15.80
N TYR A 7 -8.31 -12.16 17.06
CA TYR A 7 -7.23 -11.25 17.45
C TYR A 7 -6.41 -11.86 18.60
N GLU A 8 -5.18 -11.38 18.77
CA GLU A 8 -4.30 -11.79 19.86
C GLU A 8 -4.59 -10.94 21.11
N ASP A 9 -4.83 -11.59 22.26
CA ASP A 9 -5.27 -10.95 23.51
C ASP A 9 -4.13 -10.28 24.31
N GLY A 10 -2.89 -10.31 23.80
CA GLY A 10 -1.70 -9.79 24.46
C GLY A 10 -1.07 -10.72 25.50
N GLN A 11 -1.68 -11.87 25.76
CA GLN A 11 -1.11 -12.97 26.56
C GLN A 11 -0.57 -14.11 25.66
N GLY A 12 -0.71 -13.94 24.35
CA GLY A 12 -0.29 -14.92 23.33
C GLY A 12 -1.42 -15.84 22.90
N HIS A 13 -2.65 -15.64 23.38
CA HIS A 13 -3.82 -16.41 22.94
C HIS A 13 -4.52 -15.71 21.79
N VAL A 14 -4.93 -16.47 20.79
CA VAL A 14 -5.79 -15.99 19.71
C VAL A 14 -7.23 -16.22 20.16
N VAL A 15 -8.06 -15.19 20.14
CA VAL A 15 -9.46 -15.24 20.59
C VAL A 15 -10.39 -14.54 19.60
N ASP A 16 -11.67 -14.89 19.63
CA ASP A 16 -12.71 -14.21 18.87
C ASP A 16 -13.22 -12.92 19.55
N GLU A 17 -14.20 -12.26 18.95
CA GLU A 17 -14.86 -11.05 19.48
C GLU A 17 -15.53 -11.23 20.85
N HIS A 18 -15.67 -12.46 21.33
CA HIS A 18 -16.22 -12.81 22.63
C HIS A 18 -15.15 -13.32 23.61
N GLY A 19 -13.87 -13.31 23.21
CA GLY A 19 -12.76 -13.79 24.02
C GLY A 19 -12.65 -15.31 24.05
N VAL A 20 -13.29 -16.01 23.10
CA VAL A 20 -13.25 -17.47 23.01
C VAL A 20 -12.11 -17.88 22.10
N GLU A 21 -11.26 -18.79 22.56
CA GLU A 21 -10.21 -19.37 21.73
C GLU A 21 -10.82 -20.17 20.56
N PRO A 22 -10.29 -20.02 19.34
CA PRO A 22 -10.75 -20.80 18.21
C PRO A 22 -10.41 -22.27 18.43
N MET A 23 -11.25 -23.14 17.90
CA MET A 23 -10.99 -24.58 17.89
C MET A 23 -9.77 -24.88 17.01
N ASP A 24 -8.81 -25.64 17.53
CA ASP A 24 -7.67 -26.12 16.76
C ASP A 24 -8.15 -26.93 15.54
N LEU A 25 -7.76 -26.49 14.34
CA LEU A 25 -8.07 -27.21 13.11
C LEU A 25 -7.06 -28.34 12.93
N VAL A 26 -7.39 -29.51 13.48
CA VAL A 26 -6.66 -30.75 13.17
C VAL A 26 -7.16 -31.25 11.82
N VAL A 27 -6.46 -30.91 10.74
CA VAL A 27 -6.72 -31.48 9.42
C VAL A 27 -6.07 -32.86 9.38
N ASP A 28 -6.89 -33.89 9.21
CA ASP A 28 -6.40 -35.24 8.95
C ASP A 28 -5.86 -35.30 7.51
N GLU A 29 -4.54 -35.21 7.38
CA GLU A 29 -3.83 -35.26 6.12
C GLU A 29 -3.99 -36.62 5.40
N GLU A 30 -4.35 -37.69 6.12
CA GLU A 30 -4.57 -39.03 5.56
C GLU A 30 -5.99 -39.15 4.97
N LEU A 31 -7.00 -38.58 5.63
CA LEU A 31 -8.39 -38.54 5.12
C LEU A 31 -8.62 -37.48 4.04
N PHE A 32 -7.89 -36.36 4.07
CA PHE A 32 -8.05 -35.23 3.14
C PHE A 32 -6.72 -34.81 2.50
N ALA A 33 -6.00 -35.77 1.91
CA ALA A 33 -4.77 -35.49 1.19
C ALA A 33 -5.01 -34.48 0.04
N ILE A 34 -4.39 -33.31 0.15
CA ILE A 34 -4.44 -32.28 -0.91
C ILE A 34 -3.30 -32.55 -1.90
N GLU A 35 -3.63 -32.75 -3.17
CA GLU A 35 -2.66 -32.90 -4.25
C GLU A 35 -2.48 -31.58 -5.01
N THR A 36 -1.23 -31.22 -5.32
CA THR A 36 -0.93 -30.05 -6.15
C THR A 36 -1.12 -30.39 -7.63
N ILE A 37 -2.18 -29.87 -8.24
CA ILE A 37 -2.58 -30.21 -9.62
C ILE A 37 -1.74 -29.45 -10.68
N SER A 38 -1.26 -28.24 -10.37
CA SER A 38 -0.40 -27.46 -11.28
C SER A 38 0.34 -26.34 -10.56
N SER A 39 1.58 -26.06 -10.99
CA SER A 39 2.34 -24.90 -10.53
C SER A 39 2.04 -23.65 -11.37
N ARG A 40 2.34 -22.47 -10.80
CA ARG A 40 2.22 -21.19 -11.51
C ARG A 40 3.02 -21.17 -12.82
N THR A 41 4.19 -21.79 -12.84
CA THR A 41 5.03 -21.84 -14.05
C THR A 41 4.42 -22.74 -15.12
N GLN A 42 3.88 -23.91 -14.74
CA GLN A 42 3.17 -24.79 -15.67
C GLN A 42 1.95 -24.11 -16.28
N PHE A 43 1.18 -23.35 -15.48
CA PHE A 43 0.05 -22.57 -15.99
C PHE A 43 0.48 -21.52 -17.03
N LEU A 44 1.58 -20.81 -16.78
CA LEU A 44 2.09 -19.78 -17.70
C LEU A 44 2.65 -20.38 -19.00
N MET A 45 3.33 -21.52 -18.93
CA MET A 45 3.85 -22.22 -20.11
C MET A 45 2.73 -22.79 -20.98
N ASN A 46 1.64 -23.23 -20.37
CA ASN A 46 0.48 -23.79 -21.06
C ASN A 46 -0.55 -22.72 -21.46
N LYS A 47 -0.28 -21.43 -21.22
CA LYS A 47 -1.18 -20.36 -21.63
C LYS A 47 -1.23 -20.34 -23.16
N PRO A 48 -2.40 -20.58 -23.79
CA PRO A 48 -2.51 -20.52 -25.24
C PRO A 48 -2.12 -19.11 -25.71
N PRO A 49 -1.42 -18.97 -26.85
CA PRO A 49 -1.15 -17.66 -27.44
C PRO A 49 -2.46 -16.90 -27.59
N GLU A 50 -2.54 -15.70 -27.02
CA GLU A 50 -3.69 -14.83 -27.25
C GLU A 50 -3.80 -14.66 -28.76
N ARG A 51 -4.96 -15.02 -29.34
CA ARG A 51 -5.18 -14.89 -30.78
C ARG A 51 -5.11 -13.41 -31.14
N TYR A 52 -3.94 -12.96 -31.58
CA TYR A 52 -3.82 -11.75 -32.37
C TYR A 52 -4.63 -12.00 -33.64
N SER A 53 -5.82 -11.41 -33.71
CA SER A 53 -6.58 -11.36 -34.95
C SER A 53 -5.80 -10.43 -35.88
N ASN A 54 -4.98 -10.99 -36.75
CA ASN A 54 -4.21 -10.22 -37.74
C ASN A 54 -5.18 -9.38 -38.58
N PRO A 55 -5.19 -8.04 -38.51
CA PRO A 55 -5.73 -7.26 -39.60
C PRO A 55 -4.68 -7.27 -40.70
N VAL A 56 -5.09 -7.66 -41.90
CA VAL A 56 -4.30 -7.58 -43.13
C VAL A 56 -3.66 -6.17 -43.20
N MET A 57 -2.34 -6.11 -43.14
CA MET A 57 -1.58 -4.87 -43.28
C MET A 57 -1.63 -4.44 -44.75
N HIS A 58 -2.39 -3.39 -45.06
CA HIS A 58 -2.14 -2.61 -46.26
C HIS A 58 -1.06 -1.57 -45.93
N PRO A 59 0.01 -1.45 -46.73
CA PRO A 59 0.91 -0.31 -46.58
C PRO A 59 0.20 0.90 -47.18
N VAL A 60 0.22 2.05 -46.52
CA VAL A 60 0.29 3.37 -47.18
C VAL A 60 0.38 4.49 -46.13
N SER A 61 1.49 5.20 -46.26
CA SER A 61 1.84 6.58 -45.88
C SER A 61 1.62 7.08 -44.46
N ASP A 62 2.76 7.45 -43.87
CA ASP A 62 2.94 8.59 -42.98
C ASP A 62 1.94 9.72 -43.25
N ASP A 63 0.96 9.90 -42.37
CA ASP A 63 0.70 11.23 -41.82
C ASP A 63 -0.20 11.13 -40.58
N LYS A 64 0.32 11.66 -39.47
CA LYS A 64 -0.39 12.28 -38.34
C LYS A 64 -1.77 11.69 -38.00
N ASN A 65 -1.83 10.72 -37.09
CA ASN A 65 -3.08 10.41 -36.38
C ASN A 65 -2.83 9.85 -34.98
N ASN A 66 -2.22 10.67 -34.10
CA ASN A 66 -2.18 10.39 -32.67
C ASN A 66 -3.58 10.50 -32.00
N ASP A 67 -4.57 11.09 -32.70
CA ASP A 67 -5.93 11.27 -32.18
C ASP A 67 -6.75 9.98 -32.28
N VAL A 68 -6.61 9.24 -33.38
CA VAL A 68 -7.37 8.00 -33.64
C VAL A 68 -6.86 6.84 -32.79
N ASP A 69 -5.55 6.77 -32.51
CA ASP A 69 -4.97 5.73 -31.64
C ASP A 69 -5.35 5.94 -30.17
N MET A 70 -5.38 7.20 -29.72
CA MET A 70 -5.95 7.59 -28.42
C MET A 70 -7.45 7.27 -28.36
N GLU A 71 -8.19 7.52 -29.44
CA GLU A 71 -9.62 7.21 -29.52
C GLU A 71 -9.88 5.69 -29.46
N LEU A 72 -9.08 4.87 -30.15
CA LEU A 72 -9.17 3.41 -30.11
C LEU A 72 -8.84 2.86 -28.72
N PHE A 73 -7.82 3.42 -28.06
CA PHE A 73 -7.44 3.07 -26.69
C PHE A 73 -8.53 3.47 -25.68
N ASN A 74 -9.12 4.66 -25.83
CA ASN A 74 -10.25 5.13 -25.03
C ASN A 74 -11.54 4.31 -25.27
N LYS A 75 -11.75 3.83 -26.50
CA LYS A 75 -12.89 2.99 -26.89
C LYS A 75 -12.75 1.56 -26.40
N ARG A 76 -11.53 1.02 -26.33
CA ARG A 76 -11.20 -0.30 -25.76
C ARG A 76 -11.16 -0.27 -24.23
N ARG A 77 -10.80 0.88 -23.64
CA ARG A 77 -10.90 1.20 -22.19
C ARG A 77 -12.28 1.69 -21.75
N LYS A 78 -13.35 1.39 -22.49
CA LYS A 78 -14.72 1.44 -21.95
C LYS A 78 -14.95 0.34 -20.89
N CYS A 79 -14.07 0.24 -19.90
CA CYS A 79 -14.57 0.14 -18.54
C CYS A 79 -15.45 1.38 -18.39
N SER A 80 -16.76 1.18 -18.23
CA SER A 80 -17.67 2.20 -17.75
C SER A 80 -16.90 2.98 -16.68
N SER A 81 -16.77 4.31 -16.84
CA SER A 81 -15.90 5.21 -16.07
C SER A 81 -15.59 4.77 -14.63
N ALA A 82 -14.49 5.22 -14.02
CA ALA A 82 -14.17 4.90 -12.61
C ALA A 82 -15.38 4.99 -11.66
N SER A 83 -16.32 5.92 -11.92
CA SER A 83 -17.62 6.03 -11.26
C SER A 83 -18.62 4.89 -11.49
N ALA A 84 -18.74 4.35 -12.71
CA ALA A 84 -19.61 3.23 -13.01
C ALA A 84 -19.07 1.91 -12.45
N ALA A 85 -17.75 1.67 -12.53
CA ALA A 85 -17.11 0.57 -11.83
C ALA A 85 -17.26 0.71 -10.30
N ALA A 86 -17.10 1.91 -9.76
CA ALA A 86 -17.31 2.16 -8.33
C ALA A 86 -18.74 1.87 -7.88
N ARG A 87 -19.75 2.26 -8.68
CA ARG A 87 -21.15 1.93 -8.42
C ARG A 87 -21.42 0.42 -8.39
N GLN A 88 -20.86 -0.32 -9.34
CA GLN A 88 -20.99 -1.78 -9.39
C GLN A 88 -20.33 -2.47 -8.18
N LEU A 89 -19.21 -1.93 -7.71
CA LEU A 89 -18.43 -2.48 -6.61
C LEU A 89 -18.85 -1.93 -5.23
N GLY A 90 -19.86 -1.06 -5.16
CA GLY A 90 -20.27 -0.40 -3.91
C GLY A 90 -19.21 0.55 -3.32
N ILE A 91 -18.23 0.98 -4.13
CA ILE A 91 -17.16 1.89 -3.71
C ILE A 91 -17.63 3.33 -3.92
N HIS A 92 -17.26 4.22 -2.99
CA HIS A 92 -17.57 5.64 -3.17
C HIS A 92 -16.87 6.20 -4.42
N ILE A 93 -17.64 6.82 -5.31
CA ILE A 93 -17.17 7.29 -6.63
C ILE A 93 -15.92 8.19 -6.52
N ARG A 94 -15.89 9.12 -5.56
CA ARG A 94 -14.70 10.00 -5.38
C ARG A 94 -13.46 9.23 -4.94
N ALA A 95 -13.61 8.13 -4.21
CA ALA A 95 -12.48 7.31 -3.79
C ALA A 95 -11.87 6.61 -5.01
N ALA A 96 -12.69 5.98 -5.85
CA ALA A 96 -12.24 5.36 -7.09
C ALA A 96 -11.57 6.36 -8.04
N GLN A 97 -12.15 7.56 -8.20
CA GLN A 97 -11.53 8.62 -9.00
C GLN A 97 -10.17 9.07 -8.45
N ARG A 98 -10.02 9.19 -7.12
CA ARG A 98 -8.71 9.50 -6.50
C ARG A 98 -7.69 8.40 -6.72
N TRP A 99 -8.09 7.13 -6.66
CA TRP A 99 -7.20 6.01 -6.95
C TRP A 99 -6.72 6.04 -8.39
N VAL A 100 -7.62 6.29 -9.35
CA VAL A 100 -7.25 6.45 -10.76
C VAL A 100 -6.27 7.61 -10.95
N LYS A 101 -6.50 8.75 -10.29
CA LYS A 101 -5.58 9.90 -10.35
C LYS A 101 -4.19 9.53 -9.82
N ARG A 102 -4.14 8.90 -8.63
CA ARG A 102 -2.89 8.44 -8.01
C ARG A 102 -2.12 7.45 -8.88
N TYR A 103 -2.83 6.54 -9.55
CA TYR A 103 -2.23 5.52 -10.41
C TYR A 103 -1.47 6.14 -11.59
N TYR A 104 -2.02 7.20 -12.19
CA TYR A 104 -1.34 7.91 -13.28
C TYR A 104 -0.24 8.86 -12.81
N GLU A 105 -0.31 9.34 -11.56
CA GLU A 105 0.76 10.17 -10.97
C GLU A 105 1.97 9.33 -10.57
N ASP A 106 1.75 8.21 -9.88
CA ASP A 106 2.78 7.29 -9.39
C ASP A 106 2.14 5.92 -9.09
N PRO A 107 2.27 4.93 -10.00
CA PRO A 107 1.62 3.64 -9.85
C PRO A 107 2.16 2.85 -8.65
N GLU A 108 3.43 3.04 -8.28
CA GLU A 108 4.05 2.28 -7.20
C GLU A 108 3.67 2.84 -5.83
N SER A 109 3.38 4.14 -5.75
CA SER A 109 2.83 4.76 -4.54
C SER A 109 1.44 4.22 -4.12
N ILE A 110 0.74 3.44 -4.94
CA ILE A 110 -0.55 2.83 -4.53
C ILE A 110 -0.33 1.66 -3.57
N PHE A 111 0.73 0.89 -3.78
CA PHE A 111 1.06 -0.27 -2.96
C PHE A 111 1.95 0.12 -1.78
N GLU A 112 2.71 1.21 -1.91
CA GLU A 112 3.50 1.72 -0.81
C GLU A 112 2.61 2.42 0.24
N LYS A 113 2.45 1.75 1.38
CA LYS A 113 1.96 2.41 2.60
C LYS A 113 2.98 3.48 3.00
N LYS A 114 2.75 4.73 2.57
CA LYS A 114 3.51 5.88 3.07
C LYS A 114 3.38 5.87 4.59
N LYS A 115 4.49 5.58 5.30
CA LYS A 115 4.55 5.73 6.76
C LYS A 115 4.11 7.16 7.05
N LYS A 116 3.03 7.31 7.83
CA LYS A 116 2.64 8.63 8.33
C LYS A 116 3.79 9.08 9.21
N LEU A 117 4.70 9.87 8.67
CA LEU A 117 5.63 10.64 9.48
C LEU A 117 4.73 11.50 10.34
N GLY A 118 4.72 11.23 11.65
CA GLY A 118 3.98 12.04 12.61
C GLY A 118 4.41 13.50 12.51
N ARG A 119 3.80 14.37 13.32
CA ARG A 119 4.22 15.76 13.41
C ARG A 119 5.74 15.83 13.60
N ARG A 120 6.42 16.65 12.80
CA ARG A 120 7.88 16.85 12.92
C ARG A 120 8.21 17.15 14.38
N ARG A 121 9.24 16.50 14.91
CA ARG A 121 9.70 16.73 16.29
C ARG A 121 10.16 18.18 16.39
N ILE A 122 9.73 18.86 17.44
CA ILE A 122 10.14 20.24 17.73
C ILE A 122 11.62 20.26 18.11
N LEU A 123 12.08 19.23 18.82
CA LEU A 123 13.49 19.03 19.16
C LEU A 123 14.15 18.14 18.10
N GLY A 124 15.08 18.74 17.35
CA GLY A 124 15.91 18.08 16.35
C GLY A 124 17.19 17.48 16.94
N GLU A 125 18.11 17.03 16.07
CA GLU A 125 19.37 16.40 16.49
C GLU A 125 20.31 17.38 17.23
N GLU A 126 20.37 18.63 16.79
CA GLU A 126 21.16 19.68 17.44
C GLU A 126 20.76 19.90 18.90
N HIS A 127 19.46 19.89 19.17
CA HIS A 127 18.91 20.03 20.53
C HIS A 127 19.29 18.83 21.40
N LYS A 128 19.32 17.61 20.84
CA LYS A 128 19.77 16.43 21.57
C LYS A 128 21.25 16.53 21.89
N GLN A 129 22.07 16.94 20.93
CA GLN A 129 23.51 17.05 21.11
C GLN A 129 23.86 18.09 22.18
N PHE A 130 23.13 19.20 22.21
CA PHE A 130 23.26 20.21 23.27
C PHE A 130 22.90 19.65 24.64
N ILE A 131 21.75 19.00 24.78
CA ILE A 131 21.31 18.42 26.06
C ILE A 131 22.31 17.36 26.55
N LEU A 132 22.82 16.51 25.66
CA LEU A 132 23.84 15.51 25.99
C LEU A 132 25.11 16.17 26.53
N ARG A 133 25.59 17.22 25.86
CA ARG A 133 26.76 17.98 26.31
C ARG A 133 26.54 18.60 27.69
N CYS A 134 25.36 19.19 27.94
CA CYS A 134 25.04 19.76 29.26
C CYS A 134 25.05 18.71 30.37
N ILE A 135 24.55 17.50 30.10
CA ILE A 135 24.55 16.39 31.07
C ILE A 135 25.97 15.88 31.31
N ASP A 136 26.78 15.76 30.26
CA ASP A 136 28.18 15.33 30.36
C ASP A 136 29.03 16.35 31.16
N GLU A 137 28.78 17.64 30.99
CA GLU A 137 29.46 18.73 31.71
C GLU A 137 29.01 18.84 33.17
N ASN A 138 27.71 18.67 33.44
CA ASN A 138 27.17 18.67 34.79
C ASN A 138 26.00 17.66 34.91
N PRO A 139 26.25 16.45 35.42
CA PRO A 139 25.22 15.42 35.53
C PRO A 139 24.12 15.77 36.56
N SER A 140 24.33 16.81 37.39
CA SER A 140 23.33 17.32 38.34
C SER A 140 22.50 18.50 37.79
N ALA A 141 22.73 18.91 36.54
CA ALA A 141 22.02 20.04 35.93
C ALA A 141 20.52 19.79 35.84
N VAL A 142 19.73 20.80 36.19
CA VAL A 142 18.26 20.73 36.14
C VAL A 142 17.76 21.28 34.80
N LEU A 143 16.67 20.72 34.27
CA LEU A 143 16.08 21.10 32.96
C LEU A 143 15.94 22.61 32.74
N THR A 144 15.59 23.39 33.76
CA THR A 144 15.47 24.85 33.69
C THR A 144 16.80 25.56 33.42
N GLU A 145 17.91 25.04 33.92
CA GLU A 145 19.25 25.59 33.68
C GLU A 145 19.66 25.34 32.23
N VAL A 146 19.40 24.12 31.73
CA VAL A 146 19.68 23.72 30.34
C VAL A 146 18.90 24.59 29.34
N TYR A 147 17.62 24.87 29.62
CA TYR A 147 16.80 25.77 28.79
C TYR A 147 17.31 27.21 28.78
N SER A 148 17.86 27.68 29.91
CA SER A 148 18.37 29.04 30.05
C SER A 148 19.68 29.22 29.26
N LEU A 149 20.54 28.20 29.22
CA LEU A 149 21.78 28.20 28.43
C LEU A 149 21.50 28.19 26.91
N GLN A 150 20.50 27.42 26.47
CA GLN A 150 20.09 27.35 25.06
C GLN A 150 19.66 28.73 24.49
N LEU A 151 19.06 29.60 25.30
CA LEU A 151 18.61 30.93 24.85
C LEU A 151 19.75 31.94 24.66
N HIS A 152 20.87 31.77 25.38
CA HIS A 152 22.03 32.64 25.23
C HIS A 152 22.86 32.32 23.98
N ASP A 153 22.92 31.05 23.57
CA ASP A 153 23.70 30.63 22.39
C ASP A 153 23.03 30.95 21.04
N ASN A 154 21.72 31.19 21.01
CA ASN A 154 20.98 31.54 19.79
C ASN A 154 20.94 33.06 19.48
N SER A 155 21.75 33.87 20.18
CA SER A 155 21.76 35.35 20.10
C SER A 155 22.97 35.94 19.34
N VAL A 156 23.63 35.17 18.46
CA VAL A 156 24.77 35.68 17.66
C VAL A 156 24.47 35.59 16.17
#